data_AF-A0A6J5US35-F1
#
_entry.id   AF-A0A6J5US35-F1
#
_cell.length_a   1.000
_cell.length_b   1.000
_cell.length_c   1.000
_cell.angle_alpha   90.00
_cell.angle_beta   90.00
_cell.angle_gamma   90.00
#
_symmetry.space_group_name_H-M   'P 1'
#
loop_
_entity.id
_entity.type
_entity.pdbx_description
1 polymer ?
#
loop_
_entity_poly.entity_id
_entity_poly.type
_entity_poly.pdbx_seq_one_letter_code
_entity_poly.pdbx_strand_id
1 'polypeptide(L)'
;MEDTLLTSQGQTNTIWAGNILNIHDVPNIWHIPLLLRNQNAHHSILQQLNLLSIAMPPELRDWTKMAETYDNLTNSVRIAMVGKYVGFTDSYLSVVKALLHACVACSLKPSIDWIAASDLEDDSAKLTPEAHAAAWETLKNSACVLVPGGFGDRGVKGMILAAKYARENNVPYLGICLGMQISVIEFARSVWSLERADSTEFDEHTPNPVVVFMPEGSRTHMGRTMRLGCRRTLFQTPDCITSKLYHNSEYVDERHRHRYEVNPDVIGILEEAGLKFVGKDDSGRRMEILELPSHPFYIGVQFHPEFKSRPGKPSALFLGLILAATGQLETYLDQHPNTTRDINEVHGGGCSTVQFEDGENGSLIEGQLTLKVILIIIAMMMMTSKALEKVGDNPQFHHEASSEDTAFSCPRQCPTQQLPCSTTPIRMMMMTITINSFLDIFIIISIVNN
;
A
#
# COMPACT_ATOMS: atom_id res chain seq x y z
N MET A 1 -29.95 33.71 -2.19
CA MET A 1 -29.51 32.86 -3.30
C MET A 1 -28.79 33.78 -4.26
N GLU A 2 -27.47 33.85 -4.13
CA GLU A 2 -26.62 34.67 -4.99
C GLU A 2 -25.69 33.71 -5.74
N ASP A 3 -25.77 33.72 -7.07
CA ASP A 3 -24.81 33.02 -7.92
C ASP A 3 -23.47 33.75 -7.80
N THR A 4 -22.39 33.01 -7.53
CA THR A 4 -21.06 33.60 -7.41
C THR A 4 -20.35 33.45 -8.74
N LEU A 5 -20.07 34.58 -9.40
CA LEU A 5 -19.24 34.60 -10.61
C LEU A 5 -17.79 34.25 -10.24
N LEU A 6 -17.39 33.02 -10.57
CA LEU A 6 -15.99 32.61 -10.50
C LEU A 6 -15.33 32.78 -11.87
N THR A 7 -14.36 33.69 -11.94
CA THR A 7 -13.52 33.92 -13.10
C THR A 7 -12.20 33.16 -12.96
N SER A 8 -12.03 32.08 -13.73
CA SER A 8 -10.74 31.40 -13.89
C SER A 8 -10.38 31.30 -15.36
N GLN A 9 -9.18 31.77 -15.73
CA GLN A 9 -8.62 31.66 -17.09
C GLN A 9 -9.53 32.14 -18.23
N GLY A 10 -10.22 33.27 -18.05
CA GLY A 10 -10.95 33.95 -19.13
C GLY A 10 -12.30 33.33 -19.53
N GLN A 11 -12.74 32.25 -18.87
CA GLN A 11 -14.13 31.77 -18.95
C GLN A 11 -14.91 32.19 -17.71
N THR A 12 -16.05 32.83 -17.93
CA THR A 12 -17.05 33.13 -16.89
C THR A 12 -18.06 32.00 -16.83
N ASN A 13 -17.91 31.10 -15.85
CA ASN A 13 -18.90 30.06 -15.59
C ASN A 13 -19.79 30.51 -14.41
N THR A 14 -21.10 30.65 -14.65
CA THR A 14 -22.07 30.95 -13.58
C THR A 14 -22.26 29.70 -12.74
N ILE A 15 -21.83 29.73 -11.49
CA ILE A 15 -21.86 28.58 -10.59
C ILE A 15 -22.53 29.00 -9.27
N TRP A 16 -23.42 28.14 -8.80
CA TRP A 16 -24.09 28.32 -7.52
C TRP A 16 -23.06 28.37 -6.39
N ALA A 17 -23.16 29.37 -5.51
CA ALA A 17 -22.20 29.56 -4.41
C ALA A 17 -22.04 28.31 -3.54
N GLY A 18 -23.13 27.57 -3.31
CA GLY A 18 -23.15 26.30 -2.56
C GLY A 18 -22.48 25.10 -3.25
N ASN A 19 -22.02 25.24 -4.51
CA ASN A 19 -21.24 24.24 -5.24
C ASN A 19 -19.73 24.56 -5.23
N ILE A 20 -19.31 25.63 -4.56
CA ILE A 20 -17.90 26.01 -4.39
C ILE A 20 -17.42 25.47 -3.04
N LEU A 21 -16.48 24.52 -3.07
CA LEU A 21 -15.93 23.87 -1.89
C LEU A 21 -14.48 24.34 -1.67
N ASN A 22 -14.17 24.83 -0.47
CA ASN A 22 -12.82 25.20 -0.05
C ASN A 22 -12.16 24.00 0.65
N ILE A 23 -11.08 23.48 0.07
CA ILE A 23 -10.29 22.40 0.65
C ILE A 23 -8.91 22.95 1.00
N HIS A 24 -8.64 23.08 2.29
CA HIS A 24 -7.34 23.44 2.85
C HIS A 24 -6.62 22.19 3.37
N ASP A 25 -5.33 22.32 3.61
CA ASP A 25 -4.51 21.24 4.19
C ASP A 25 -5.00 20.88 5.60
N VAL A 26 -5.29 19.59 5.80
CA VAL A 26 -5.77 19.04 7.08
C VAL A 26 -4.70 18.18 7.75
N PRO A 27 -4.64 18.11 9.09
CA PRO A 27 -3.60 17.36 9.82
C PRO A 27 -3.52 15.88 9.46
N ASN A 28 -4.65 15.28 9.06
CA ASN A 28 -4.73 13.92 8.57
C ASN A 28 -5.94 13.73 7.62
N ILE A 29 -5.85 12.75 6.72
CA ILE A 29 -6.85 12.52 5.65
C ILE A 29 -8.27 12.19 6.18
N TRP A 30 -8.41 11.75 7.43
CA TRP A 30 -9.72 11.40 8.01
C TRP A 30 -10.55 12.64 8.38
N HIS A 31 -9.96 13.85 8.35
CA HIS A 31 -10.69 15.11 8.43
C HIS A 31 -11.45 15.49 7.15
N ILE A 32 -11.06 14.97 5.98
CA ILE A 32 -11.65 15.39 4.69
C ILE A 32 -13.18 15.21 4.64
N PRO A 33 -13.78 14.08 5.07
CA PRO A 33 -15.25 13.95 5.14
C PRO A 33 -15.91 14.95 6.10
N LEU A 34 -15.23 15.34 7.18
CA LEU A 34 -15.74 16.32 8.14
C LEU A 34 -15.74 17.73 7.54
N LEU A 35 -14.66 18.10 6.85
CA LEU A 35 -14.52 19.36 6.12
C LEU A 35 -15.58 19.50 5.01
N LEU A 36 -15.84 18.42 4.26
CA LEU A 36 -16.89 18.36 3.24
C LEU A 36 -18.30 18.45 3.84
N ARG A 37 -18.56 17.78 4.97
CA ARG A 37 -19.83 17.89 5.70
C ARG A 37 -20.08 19.32 6.16
N ASN A 38 -19.08 19.95 6.78
CA ASN A 38 -19.20 21.30 7.35
C ASN A 38 -19.49 22.38 6.29
N GLN A 39 -19.16 22.12 5.02
CA GLN A 39 -19.48 22.98 3.87
C GLN A 39 -20.75 22.56 3.12
N ASN A 40 -21.56 21.66 3.70
CA ASN A 40 -22.79 21.14 3.10
C ASN A 40 -22.62 20.47 1.72
N ALA A 41 -21.41 20.00 1.37
CA ALA A 41 -21.13 19.37 0.06
C ALA A 41 -22.09 18.20 -0.24
N HIS A 42 -22.42 17.43 0.80
CA HIS A 42 -23.41 16.35 0.74
C HIS A 42 -24.81 16.86 0.33
N HIS A 43 -25.27 18.00 0.88
CA HIS A 43 -26.55 18.61 0.52
C HIS A 43 -26.54 19.07 -0.94
N SER A 44 -25.48 19.76 -1.39
CA SER A 44 -25.35 20.22 -2.76
C SER A 44 -25.35 19.06 -3.76
N ILE A 45 -24.61 17.98 -3.48
CA ILE A 45 -24.61 16.75 -4.30
C ILE A 45 -26.03 16.12 -4.35
N LEU A 46 -26.70 16.00 -3.21
CA LEU A 46 -28.05 15.42 -3.13
C LEU A 46 -29.10 16.29 -3.84
N GLN A 47 -28.93 17.62 -3.83
CA GLN A 47 -29.80 18.55 -4.55
C GLN A 47 -29.66 18.38 -6.05
N GLN A 48 -28.42 18.36 -6.57
CA GLN A 48 -28.16 18.17 -8.00
C GLN A 48 -28.68 16.80 -8.50
N LEU A 49 -28.58 15.76 -7.67
CA LEU A 49 -29.09 14.41 -7.99
C LEU A 49 -30.60 14.23 -7.76
N ASN A 50 -31.33 15.24 -7.28
CA ASN A 50 -32.74 15.15 -6.87
C ASN A 50 -33.04 14.07 -5.80
N LEU A 51 -32.09 13.84 -4.88
CA LEU A 51 -32.15 12.80 -3.84
C LEU A 51 -32.50 13.32 -2.44
N LEU A 52 -32.67 14.64 -2.26
CA LEU A 52 -32.95 15.26 -0.96
C LEU A 52 -34.20 14.70 -0.25
N SER A 53 -35.17 14.16 -0.99
CA SER A 53 -36.41 13.58 -0.46
C SER A 53 -36.23 12.19 0.16
N ILE A 54 -35.14 11.48 -0.16
CA ILE A 54 -34.89 10.10 0.30
C ILE A 54 -33.58 9.94 1.08
N ALA A 55 -32.71 10.93 1.05
CA ALA A 55 -31.39 10.86 1.65
C ALA A 55 -31.36 11.37 3.10
N MET A 56 -30.65 10.63 3.95
CA MET A 56 -30.38 11.02 5.34
C MET A 56 -29.06 11.80 5.46
N PRO A 57 -28.89 12.63 6.50
CA PRO A 57 -27.60 13.25 6.81
C PRO A 57 -26.47 12.21 6.96
N PRO A 58 -25.22 12.54 6.56
CA PRO A 58 -24.11 11.60 6.62
C PRO A 58 -23.71 11.29 8.06
N GLU A 59 -23.73 10.00 8.41
CA GLU A 59 -23.17 9.48 9.66
C GLU A 59 -21.63 9.50 9.56
N LEU A 60 -20.96 10.25 10.43
CA LEU A 60 -19.49 10.41 10.43
C LEU A 60 -18.86 10.22 11.82
N ARG A 61 -19.53 9.59 12.79
CA ARG A 61 -18.97 9.43 14.16
C ARG A 61 -17.63 8.67 14.15
N ASP A 62 -17.54 7.60 13.37
CA ASP A 62 -16.31 6.82 13.26
C ASP A 62 -15.17 7.60 12.59
N TRP A 63 -15.49 8.43 11.59
CA TRP A 63 -14.51 9.33 10.95
C TRP A 63 -14.01 10.41 11.91
N THR A 64 -14.91 11.05 12.65
CA THR A 64 -14.57 12.03 13.70
C THR A 64 -13.66 11.39 14.75
N LYS A 65 -14.07 10.27 15.34
CA LYS A 65 -13.29 9.55 16.34
C LYS A 65 -11.89 9.20 15.83
N MET A 66 -11.78 8.75 14.58
CA MET A 66 -10.52 8.31 13.98
C MET A 66 -9.57 9.48 13.69
N ALA A 67 -10.09 10.59 13.17
CA ALA A 67 -9.33 11.82 12.95
C ALA A 67 -8.81 12.41 14.27
N GLU A 68 -9.69 12.55 15.28
CA GLU A 68 -9.34 13.05 16.61
C GLU A 68 -8.37 12.12 17.35
N THR A 69 -8.54 10.79 17.23
CA THR A 69 -7.61 9.82 17.83
C THR A 69 -6.21 10.05 17.29
N TYR A 70 -6.06 10.16 15.96
CA TYR A 70 -4.76 10.33 15.32
C TYR A 70 -4.02 11.60 15.74
N ASP A 71 -4.73 12.73 15.77
CA ASP A 71 -4.15 14.01 16.13
C ASP A 71 -3.57 13.97 17.55
N ASN A 72 -4.30 13.35 18.48
CA ASN A 72 -3.93 13.21 19.89
C ASN A 72 -2.86 12.14 20.19
N LEU A 73 -2.42 11.32 19.22
CA LEU A 73 -1.35 10.34 19.47
C LEU A 73 -0.01 11.05 19.71
N THR A 74 0.68 10.71 20.81
CA THR A 74 1.98 11.29 21.18
C THR A 74 3.15 10.32 20.99
N ASN A 75 2.92 9.04 21.27
CA ASN A 75 3.93 7.99 21.15
C ASN A 75 4.12 7.56 19.68
N SER A 76 5.34 7.11 19.34
CA SER A 76 5.68 6.61 18.00
C SER A 76 6.48 5.31 18.06
N VAL A 77 6.56 4.64 16.91
CA VAL A 77 7.36 3.41 16.71
C VAL A 77 8.25 3.59 15.47
N ARG A 78 9.56 3.32 15.61
CA ARG A 78 10.54 3.41 14.52
C ARG A 78 10.53 2.15 13.66
N ILE A 79 10.28 2.32 12.37
CA ILE A 79 10.11 1.24 11.39
C ILE A 79 11.15 1.46 10.29
N ALA A 80 12.15 0.58 10.19
CA ALA A 80 13.06 0.57 9.05
C ALA A 80 12.32 0.02 7.83
N MET A 81 12.05 0.86 6.82
CA MET A 81 11.66 0.37 5.51
C MET A 81 12.89 0.26 4.61
N VAL A 82 13.32 -0.97 4.34
CA VAL A 82 14.49 -1.24 3.49
C VAL A 82 14.04 -1.50 2.06
N GLY A 83 14.20 -0.51 1.18
CA GLY A 83 13.55 -0.48 -0.14
C GLY A 83 14.47 -0.01 -1.28
N LYS A 84 13.96 -0.12 -2.52
CA LYS A 84 14.67 0.30 -3.74
C LYS A 84 14.37 1.74 -4.17
N TYR A 85 13.28 2.31 -3.66
CA TYR A 85 12.69 3.57 -4.14
C TYR A 85 12.47 4.59 -3.02
N VAL A 86 13.48 4.79 -2.16
CA VAL A 86 13.39 5.71 -1.00
C VAL A 86 13.08 7.16 -1.41
N GLY A 87 13.58 7.63 -2.56
CA GLY A 87 13.24 8.94 -3.12
C GLY A 87 11.81 9.06 -3.70
N PHE A 88 11.04 7.97 -3.78
CA PHE A 88 9.68 7.96 -4.33
C PHE A 88 8.72 7.29 -3.34
N THR A 89 8.36 7.99 -2.27
CA THR A 89 7.48 7.50 -1.20
C THR A 89 6.13 6.97 -1.71
N ASP A 90 5.62 7.53 -2.80
CA ASP A 90 4.45 7.05 -3.56
C ASP A 90 4.53 5.56 -3.93
N SER A 91 5.71 5.05 -4.26
CA SER A 91 5.94 3.65 -4.67
C SER A 91 5.52 2.64 -3.58
N TYR A 92 5.45 3.08 -2.33
CA TYR A 92 5.10 2.27 -1.18
C TYR A 92 3.86 2.80 -0.43
N LEU A 93 3.05 3.65 -1.07
CA LEU A 93 1.93 4.33 -0.43
C LEU A 93 0.91 3.37 0.22
N SER A 94 0.66 2.20 -0.39
CA SER A 94 -0.19 1.16 0.21
C SER A 94 0.40 0.60 1.51
N VAL A 95 1.72 0.33 1.54
CA VAL A 95 2.47 -0.14 2.72
C VAL A 95 2.46 0.93 3.81
N VAL A 96 2.72 2.19 3.47
CA VAL A 96 2.67 3.34 4.40
C VAL A 96 1.28 3.48 5.03
N LYS A 97 0.20 3.33 4.26
CA LYS A 97 -1.17 3.37 4.81
C LYS A 97 -1.50 2.12 5.64
N ALA A 98 -0.97 0.94 5.30
CA ALA A 98 -1.14 -0.25 6.13
C ALA A 98 -0.42 -0.15 7.48
N LEU A 99 0.81 0.38 7.51
CA LEU A 99 1.53 0.73 8.74
C LEU A 99 0.76 1.77 9.57
N LEU A 100 0.24 2.83 8.93
CA LEU A 100 -0.59 3.83 9.60
C LEU A 100 -1.81 3.20 10.29
N HIS A 101 -2.55 2.33 9.62
CA HIS A 101 -3.71 1.66 10.23
C HIS A 101 -3.31 0.79 11.43
N ALA A 102 -2.18 0.07 11.32
CA ALA A 102 -1.68 -0.79 12.40
C ALA A 102 -1.19 0.02 13.61
N CYS A 103 -0.37 1.06 13.38
CA CYS A 103 0.11 1.93 14.45
C CYS A 103 -1.04 2.62 15.18
N VAL A 104 -2.05 3.14 14.45
CA VAL A 104 -3.22 3.77 15.06
C VAL A 104 -4.04 2.78 15.89
N ALA A 105 -4.17 1.53 15.47
CA ALA A 105 -4.80 0.48 16.28
C ALA A 105 -4.03 0.21 17.59
N CYS A 106 -2.70 0.34 17.58
CA CYS A 106 -1.84 0.28 18.77
C CYS A 106 -1.68 1.61 19.53
N SER A 107 -2.42 2.67 19.16
CA SER A 107 -2.27 4.04 19.72
C SER A 107 -0.87 4.66 19.54
N LEU A 108 -0.26 4.44 18.37
CA LEU A 108 1.08 4.91 17.99
C LEU A 108 1.05 5.69 16.67
N LYS A 109 1.97 6.64 16.51
CA LYS A 109 2.32 7.25 15.21
C LYS A 109 3.44 6.44 14.52
N PRO A 110 3.32 6.13 13.21
CA PRO A 110 4.41 5.47 12.48
C PRO A 110 5.57 6.46 12.27
N SER A 111 6.78 6.13 12.73
CA SER A 111 8.02 6.79 12.34
C SER A 111 8.70 5.89 11.31
N ILE A 112 8.48 6.17 10.02
CA ILE A 112 9.02 5.35 8.93
C ILE A 112 10.39 5.92 8.54
N ASP A 113 11.43 5.20 8.93
CA ASP A 113 12.80 5.53 8.61
C ASP A 113 13.19 4.78 7.32
N TRP A 114 13.46 5.53 6.26
CA TRP A 114 13.63 4.99 4.92
C TRP A 114 15.10 4.66 4.65
N ILE A 115 15.38 3.40 4.30
CA ILE A 115 16.74 2.91 4.06
C ILE A 115 16.83 2.43 2.61
N ALA A 116 17.70 3.07 1.82
CA ALA A 116 17.97 2.62 0.47
C ALA A 116 18.80 1.34 0.57
N ALA A 117 18.29 0.24 0.03
CA ALA A 117 18.91 -1.06 0.24
C ALA A 117 20.36 -1.11 -0.29
N SER A 118 20.66 -0.39 -1.38
CA SER A 118 22.02 -0.21 -1.90
C SER A 118 23.01 0.28 -0.83
N ASP A 119 22.56 1.14 0.08
CA ASP A 119 23.45 1.85 1.01
C ASP A 119 23.91 0.90 2.13
N LEU A 120 23.17 -0.17 2.40
CA LEU A 120 23.58 -1.24 3.31
C LEU A 120 24.68 -2.16 2.75
N GLU A 121 24.94 -2.14 1.44
CA GLU A 121 25.88 -3.06 0.78
C GLU A 121 27.36 -2.71 1.04
N ASP A 122 28.23 -3.73 1.07
CA ASP A 122 29.68 -3.59 1.34
C ASP A 122 30.44 -2.72 0.32
N ASP A 123 29.88 -2.53 -0.88
CA ASP A 123 30.46 -1.63 -1.88
C ASP A 123 30.15 -0.16 -1.56
N SER A 124 28.98 0.12 -0.97
CA SER A 124 28.62 1.44 -0.45
C SER A 124 29.49 1.83 0.76
N ALA A 125 29.97 0.87 1.55
CA ALA A 125 30.97 1.12 2.59
C ALA A 125 32.28 1.73 2.05
N LYS A 126 32.59 1.53 0.76
CA LYS A 126 33.78 2.07 0.08
C LYS A 126 33.46 3.32 -0.74
N LEU A 127 32.31 3.33 -1.42
CA LEU A 127 31.92 4.39 -2.37
C LEU A 127 31.22 5.58 -1.69
N THR A 128 30.42 5.30 -0.67
CA THR A 128 29.54 6.27 0.02
C THR A 128 29.52 5.99 1.54
N PRO A 129 30.68 6.00 2.22
CA PRO A 129 30.82 5.52 3.61
C PRO A 129 29.90 6.23 4.61
N GLU A 130 29.61 7.51 4.40
CA GLU A 130 28.70 8.31 5.24
C GLU A 130 27.24 7.82 5.11
N ALA A 131 26.77 7.59 3.89
CA ALA A 131 25.43 7.07 3.62
C ALA A 131 25.28 5.62 4.14
N HIS A 132 26.32 4.80 3.95
CA HIS A 132 26.39 3.44 4.47
C HIS A 132 26.32 3.41 6.01
N ALA A 133 27.10 4.26 6.69
CA ALA A 133 27.07 4.37 8.14
C ALA A 133 25.69 4.82 8.65
N ALA A 134 25.08 5.84 8.03
CA ALA A 134 23.76 6.33 8.38
C ALA A 134 22.65 5.28 8.14
N ALA A 135 22.72 4.52 7.04
CA ALA A 135 21.79 3.44 6.74
C ALA A 135 21.86 2.33 7.81
N TRP A 136 23.07 1.91 8.18
CA TRP A 136 23.26 0.89 9.23
C TRP A 136 22.91 1.38 10.63
N GLU A 137 23.17 2.65 10.96
CA GLU A 137 22.72 3.26 12.21
C GLU A 137 21.19 3.28 12.28
N THR A 138 20.52 3.71 11.21
CA THR A 138 19.06 3.76 11.10
C THR A 138 18.43 2.37 11.26
N LEU A 139 19.01 1.34 10.62
CA LEU A 139 18.57 -0.04 10.74
C LEU A 139 18.68 -0.56 12.18
N LYS A 140 19.84 -0.35 12.83
CA LYS A 140 20.10 -0.78 14.21
C LYS A 140 19.25 -0.07 15.26
N ASN A 141 18.81 1.15 14.94
CA ASN A 141 17.97 1.97 15.80
C ASN A 141 16.46 1.67 15.66
N SER A 142 16.04 0.91 14.64
CA SER A 142 14.63 0.65 14.38
C SER A 142 14.04 -0.45 15.28
N ALA A 143 12.77 -0.30 15.66
CA ALA A 143 12.06 -1.28 16.48
C ALA A 143 11.55 -2.49 15.68
N CYS A 144 11.42 -2.34 14.35
CA CYS A 144 11.13 -3.42 13.42
C CYS A 144 11.67 -3.11 12.01
N VAL A 145 11.85 -4.16 11.20
CA VAL A 145 12.29 -4.09 9.80
C VAL A 145 11.17 -4.57 8.88
N LEU A 146 10.90 -3.81 7.82
CA LEU A 146 9.99 -4.19 6.75
C LEU A 146 10.73 -4.15 5.40
N VAL A 147 10.72 -5.28 4.70
CA VAL A 147 11.21 -5.39 3.32
C VAL A 147 10.00 -5.55 2.38
N PRO A 148 9.64 -4.51 1.61
CA PRO A 148 8.48 -4.53 0.73
C PRO A 148 8.76 -5.28 -0.58
N GLY A 149 7.71 -5.43 -1.39
CA GLY A 149 7.85 -5.96 -2.75
C GLY A 149 8.74 -5.10 -3.64
N GLY A 150 9.35 -5.72 -4.66
CA GLY A 150 10.21 -5.09 -5.64
C GLY A 150 10.46 -6.00 -6.84
N PHE A 151 11.26 -5.55 -7.79
CA PHE A 151 11.64 -6.30 -9.01
C PHE A 151 13.11 -6.06 -9.35
N GLY A 152 13.73 -7.01 -10.04
CA GLY A 152 15.14 -6.96 -10.47
C GLY A 152 16.15 -7.11 -9.34
N ASP A 153 17.42 -6.98 -9.67
CA ASP A 153 18.61 -7.26 -8.85
C ASP A 153 19.05 -6.13 -7.90
N ARG A 154 18.89 -4.86 -8.29
CA ARG A 154 19.40 -3.70 -7.54
C ARG A 154 18.95 -3.70 -6.08
N GLY A 155 19.88 -3.59 -5.12
CA GLY A 155 19.59 -3.54 -3.69
C GLY A 155 19.27 -4.90 -3.04
N VAL A 156 19.26 -6.00 -3.78
CA VAL A 156 18.95 -7.34 -3.24
C VAL A 156 19.94 -7.75 -2.15
N LYS A 157 21.24 -7.48 -2.31
CA LYS A 157 22.25 -7.80 -1.29
C LYS A 157 21.98 -7.02 0.01
N GLY A 158 21.64 -5.74 -0.10
CA GLY A 158 21.28 -4.93 1.07
C GLY A 158 20.01 -5.38 1.78
N MET A 159 19.00 -5.84 1.03
CA MET A 159 17.80 -6.46 1.60
C MET A 159 18.13 -7.77 2.32
N ILE A 160 19.03 -8.60 1.78
CA ILE A 160 19.55 -9.82 2.44
C ILE A 160 20.26 -9.45 3.75
N LEU A 161 21.12 -8.42 3.73
CA LEU A 161 21.81 -7.94 4.94
C LEU A 161 20.84 -7.42 6.01
N ALA A 162 19.76 -6.74 5.62
CA ALA A 162 18.71 -6.30 6.55
C ALA A 162 17.90 -7.48 7.14
N ALA A 163 17.53 -8.45 6.30
CA ALA A 163 16.84 -9.67 6.74
C ALA A 163 17.70 -10.52 7.69
N LYS A 164 19.02 -10.56 7.44
CA LYS A 164 20.02 -11.21 8.31
C LYS A 164 20.14 -10.49 9.65
N TYR A 165 20.32 -9.16 9.61
CA TYR A 165 20.41 -8.34 10.81
C TYR A 165 19.19 -8.54 11.70
N ALA A 166 17.99 -8.51 11.12
CA ALA A 166 16.76 -8.74 11.86
C ALA A 166 16.74 -10.12 12.54
N ARG A 167 17.00 -11.19 11.78
CA ARG A 167 17.05 -12.59 12.26
C ARG A 167 18.05 -12.77 13.40
N GLU A 168 19.25 -12.21 13.28
CA GLU A 168 20.35 -12.42 14.22
C GLU A 168 20.24 -11.57 15.49
N ASN A 169 19.48 -10.47 15.45
CA ASN A 169 19.33 -9.54 16.57
C ASN A 169 17.92 -9.57 17.20
N ASN A 170 17.09 -10.54 16.81
CA ASN A 170 15.69 -10.70 17.25
C ASN A 170 14.81 -9.46 16.99
N VAL A 171 15.10 -8.69 15.95
CA VAL A 171 14.32 -7.50 15.57
C VAL A 171 13.13 -7.92 14.72
N PRO A 172 11.88 -7.62 15.11
CA PRO A 172 10.68 -7.99 14.34
C PRO A 172 10.76 -7.69 12.85
N TYR A 173 10.51 -8.70 12.02
CA TYR A 173 10.69 -8.66 10.57
C TYR A 173 9.40 -9.01 9.82
N LEU A 174 9.04 -8.19 8.82
CA LEU A 174 8.02 -8.50 7.82
C LEU A 174 8.57 -8.39 6.39
N GLY A 175 8.66 -9.53 5.70
CA GLY A 175 8.98 -9.60 4.27
C GLY A 175 7.71 -9.72 3.42
N ILE A 176 7.52 -8.82 2.46
CA ILE A 176 6.35 -8.82 1.56
C ILE A 176 6.80 -9.10 0.13
N CYS A 177 6.19 -10.09 -0.52
CA CYS A 177 6.48 -10.52 -1.89
C CYS A 177 7.98 -10.80 -2.06
N LEU A 178 8.73 -9.91 -2.69
CA LEU A 178 10.20 -9.97 -2.74
C LEU A 178 10.83 -10.15 -1.34
N GLY A 179 10.32 -9.48 -0.29
CA GLY A 179 10.87 -9.63 1.07
C GLY A 179 10.84 -11.07 1.60
N MET A 180 9.80 -11.84 1.27
CA MET A 180 9.71 -13.27 1.62
C MET A 180 10.80 -14.10 0.91
N GLN A 181 11.04 -13.80 -0.37
CA GLN A 181 12.08 -14.44 -1.17
C GLN A 181 13.49 -14.07 -0.66
N ILE A 182 13.69 -12.82 -0.25
CA ILE A 182 14.92 -12.35 0.39
C ILE A 182 15.21 -13.13 1.67
N SER A 183 14.22 -13.35 2.55
CA SER A 183 14.39 -14.19 3.75
C SER A 183 14.82 -15.62 3.42
N VAL A 184 14.26 -16.22 2.37
CA VAL A 184 14.65 -17.58 1.92
C VAL A 184 16.10 -17.61 1.44
N ILE A 185 16.52 -16.61 0.65
CA ILE A 185 17.91 -16.49 0.16
C ILE A 185 18.87 -16.24 1.32
N GLU A 186 18.52 -15.35 2.25
CA GLU A 186 19.31 -15.06 3.44
C GLU A 186 19.51 -16.30 4.31
N PHE A 187 18.42 -17.01 4.62
CA PHE A 187 18.47 -18.20 5.47
C PHE A 187 19.28 -19.33 4.81
N ALA A 188 19.13 -19.53 3.49
CA ALA A 188 19.91 -20.50 2.75
C ALA A 188 21.42 -20.17 2.76
N ARG A 189 21.80 -18.89 2.65
CA ARG A 189 23.20 -18.44 2.74
C ARG A 189 23.77 -18.55 4.14
N SER A 190 23.05 -18.06 5.15
CA SER A 190 23.58 -17.88 6.51
C SER A 190 23.44 -19.11 7.41
N VAL A 191 22.36 -19.90 7.26
CA VAL A 191 22.03 -21.03 8.15
C VAL A 191 22.31 -22.38 7.47
N TRP A 192 21.97 -22.51 6.19
CA TRP A 192 22.27 -23.72 5.40
C TRP A 192 23.64 -23.63 4.69
N SER A 193 24.39 -22.54 4.87
CA SER A 193 25.75 -22.34 4.34
C SER A 193 25.89 -22.43 2.81
N LEU A 194 24.79 -22.24 2.07
CA LEU A 194 24.81 -22.17 0.61
C LEU A 194 25.14 -20.73 0.19
N GLU A 195 26.41 -20.33 0.26
CA GLU A 195 26.86 -18.95 -0.04
C GLU A 195 26.35 -18.39 -1.38
N ARG A 196 26.24 -19.25 -2.40
CA ARG A 196 25.72 -18.91 -3.74
C ARG A 196 24.21 -19.09 -3.92
N ALA A 197 23.45 -19.44 -2.89
CA ALA A 197 21.99 -19.57 -2.99
C ALA A 197 21.37 -18.24 -3.47
N ASP A 198 20.53 -18.28 -4.50
CA ASP A 198 19.89 -17.06 -5.04
C ASP A 198 18.55 -17.37 -5.72
N SER A 199 17.86 -16.31 -6.14
CA SER A 199 16.74 -16.39 -7.08
C SER A 199 17.24 -16.46 -8.51
N THR A 200 16.59 -17.28 -9.34
CA THR A 200 16.79 -17.26 -10.79
C THR A 200 16.29 -15.96 -11.46
N GLU A 201 15.70 -15.02 -10.71
CA GLU A 201 15.47 -13.63 -11.16
C GLU A 201 16.79 -12.81 -11.17
N PHE A 202 17.75 -13.13 -10.30
CA PHE A 202 18.95 -12.33 -10.05
C PHE A 202 20.24 -13.01 -10.55
N ASP A 203 20.35 -14.34 -10.38
CA ASP A 203 21.42 -15.17 -10.97
C ASP A 203 20.79 -16.41 -11.63
N GLU A 204 20.56 -16.37 -12.95
CA GLU A 204 20.08 -17.54 -13.73
C GLU A 204 21.12 -18.70 -13.75
N HIS A 205 22.36 -18.44 -13.29
CA HIS A 205 23.45 -19.40 -13.25
C HIS A 205 23.89 -19.75 -11.82
N THR A 206 23.02 -19.50 -10.82
CA THR A 206 23.28 -19.99 -9.46
C THR A 206 23.28 -21.52 -9.44
N PRO A 207 24.28 -22.16 -8.81
CA PRO A 207 24.26 -23.61 -8.58
C PRO A 207 23.19 -24.01 -7.55
N ASN A 208 22.64 -23.05 -6.79
CA ASN A 208 21.77 -23.26 -5.64
C ASN A 208 20.47 -22.44 -5.80
N PRO A 209 19.60 -22.73 -6.79
CA PRO A 209 18.38 -21.96 -7.02
C PRO A 209 17.33 -22.24 -5.94
N VAL A 210 17.24 -21.34 -4.95
CA VAL A 210 16.28 -21.46 -3.83
C VAL A 210 14.95 -20.75 -4.12
N VAL A 211 14.94 -19.83 -5.09
CA VAL A 211 13.75 -19.18 -5.62
C VAL A 211 13.77 -19.30 -7.15
N VAL A 212 12.68 -19.78 -7.74
CA VAL A 212 12.59 -20.20 -9.15
C VAL A 212 11.36 -19.64 -9.85
N PHE A 213 11.44 -19.49 -11.17
CA PHE A 213 10.32 -19.05 -12.00
C PHE A 213 9.25 -20.15 -12.14
N MET A 214 8.13 -20.02 -11.42
CA MET A 214 7.02 -20.99 -11.43
C MET A 214 5.67 -20.33 -11.81
N PRO A 215 5.50 -19.95 -13.09
CA PRO A 215 4.31 -19.25 -13.56
C PRO A 215 3.04 -20.11 -13.53
N GLU A 216 1.88 -19.48 -13.45
CA GLU A 216 0.58 -20.17 -13.58
C GLU A 216 0.17 -20.44 -15.04
N GLY A 217 0.79 -19.75 -16.00
CA GLY A 217 0.50 -19.86 -17.43
C GLY A 217 1.73 -20.17 -18.26
N SER A 218 1.50 -20.72 -19.46
CA SER A 218 2.55 -21.04 -20.41
C SER A 218 3.36 -19.82 -20.86
N ARG A 219 4.68 -19.99 -21.04
CA ARG A 219 5.57 -19.01 -21.69
C ARG A 219 5.12 -18.64 -23.11
N THR A 220 4.30 -19.47 -23.77
CA THR A 220 3.77 -19.23 -25.12
C THR A 220 2.63 -18.21 -25.19
N HIS A 221 1.98 -17.89 -24.06
CA HIS A 221 0.88 -16.92 -24.01
C HIS A 221 1.34 -15.64 -23.29
N MET A 222 1.67 -14.62 -24.08
CA MET A 222 2.04 -13.30 -23.57
C MET A 222 1.00 -12.77 -22.58
N GLY A 223 1.45 -12.27 -21.44
CA GLY A 223 0.61 -11.67 -20.39
C GLY A 223 0.10 -12.62 -19.28
N ARG A 224 0.12 -13.95 -19.45
CA ARG A 224 -0.46 -14.90 -18.46
C ARG A 224 0.55 -15.60 -17.52
N THR A 225 1.79 -15.13 -17.44
CA THR A 225 2.85 -15.76 -16.64
C THR A 225 2.97 -15.27 -15.18
N MET A 226 2.15 -14.32 -14.74
CA MET A 226 2.20 -13.74 -13.39
C MET A 226 1.08 -14.31 -12.50
N ARG A 227 1.39 -14.76 -11.28
CA ARG A 227 0.41 -15.06 -10.25
C ARG A 227 -0.19 -13.74 -9.77
N LEU A 228 -1.45 -13.51 -10.12
CA LEU A 228 -2.15 -12.24 -9.96
C LEU A 228 -3.54 -12.44 -9.35
N GLY A 229 -3.94 -11.46 -8.54
CA GLY A 229 -5.31 -11.33 -8.03
C GLY A 229 -5.50 -11.94 -6.64
N CYS A 230 -6.76 -12.11 -6.24
CA CYS A 230 -7.11 -12.75 -4.98
C CYS A 230 -6.86 -14.26 -5.10
N ARG A 231 -6.10 -14.87 -4.17
CA ARG A 231 -5.87 -16.32 -4.09
C ARG A 231 -5.96 -16.79 -2.65
N ARG A 232 -6.32 -18.06 -2.50
CA ARG A 232 -6.39 -18.73 -1.20
C ARG A 232 -5.02 -19.25 -0.78
N THR A 233 -4.65 -18.95 0.45
CA THR A 233 -3.54 -19.55 1.17
C THR A 233 -4.10 -20.38 2.32
N LEU A 234 -3.80 -21.68 2.34
CA LEU A 234 -4.24 -22.64 3.36
C LEU A 234 -3.18 -22.73 4.46
N PHE A 235 -3.57 -22.52 5.73
CA PHE A 235 -2.66 -22.72 6.85
C PHE A 235 -2.36 -24.21 7.04
N GLN A 236 -1.09 -24.51 7.32
CA GLN A 236 -0.60 -25.87 7.53
C GLN A 236 -0.67 -26.30 9.00
N THR A 237 -0.75 -25.32 9.91
CA THR A 237 -0.92 -25.50 11.35
C THR A 237 -1.66 -24.27 11.91
N PRO A 238 -2.55 -24.43 12.90
CA PRO A 238 -3.07 -23.30 13.68
C PRO A 238 -2.03 -22.78 14.69
N ASP A 239 -1.00 -23.56 15.00
CA ASP A 239 0.07 -23.16 15.92
C ASP A 239 1.20 -22.42 15.19
N CYS A 240 0.84 -21.25 14.65
CA CYS A 240 1.77 -20.27 14.08
C CYS A 240 1.29 -18.84 14.39
N ILE A 241 2.18 -17.85 14.34
CA ILE A 241 1.84 -16.47 14.68
C ILE A 241 0.80 -15.92 13.68
N THR A 242 0.97 -16.24 12.39
CA THR A 242 0.10 -15.73 11.33
C THR A 242 -1.32 -16.28 11.46
N SER A 243 -1.52 -17.57 11.71
CA SER A 243 -2.88 -18.13 11.88
C SER A 243 -3.59 -17.48 13.07
N LYS A 244 -2.90 -17.32 14.21
CA LYS A 244 -3.43 -16.64 15.41
C LYS A 244 -3.80 -15.17 15.13
N LEU A 245 -2.96 -14.43 14.40
CA LEU A 245 -3.26 -13.06 13.96
C LEU A 245 -4.46 -12.97 12.98
N TYR A 246 -4.71 -14.02 12.19
CA TYR A 246 -5.90 -14.19 11.36
C TYR A 246 -7.03 -14.96 12.10
N HIS A 247 -7.04 -14.91 13.44
CA HIS A 247 -8.06 -15.47 14.34
C HIS A 247 -8.28 -16.98 14.19
N ASN A 248 -7.20 -17.74 13.94
CA ASN A 248 -7.19 -19.18 13.72
C ASN A 248 -8.11 -19.65 12.57
N SER A 249 -8.28 -18.80 11.55
CA SER A 249 -8.90 -19.21 10.28
C SER A 249 -8.10 -20.35 9.64
N GLU A 250 -8.77 -21.27 8.96
CA GLU A 250 -8.12 -22.35 8.17
C GLU A 250 -7.39 -21.81 6.93
N TYR A 251 -7.81 -20.64 6.43
CA TYR A 251 -7.25 -20.01 5.24
C TYR A 251 -7.33 -18.49 5.27
N VAL A 252 -6.56 -17.85 4.38
CA VAL A 252 -6.70 -16.43 4.03
C VAL A 252 -6.80 -16.26 2.52
N ASP A 253 -7.69 -15.38 2.07
CA ASP A 253 -7.79 -14.97 0.66
C ASP A 253 -7.10 -13.61 0.48
N GLU A 254 -5.89 -13.59 -0.07
CA GLU A 254 -5.02 -12.40 -0.17
C GLU A 254 -4.63 -12.07 -1.61
N ARG A 255 -4.04 -10.89 -1.85
CA ARG A 255 -3.73 -10.41 -3.22
C ARG A 255 -2.28 -10.67 -3.60
N HIS A 256 -2.05 -11.37 -4.71
CA HIS A 256 -0.72 -11.70 -5.24
C HIS A 256 -0.40 -10.87 -6.49
N ARG A 257 0.90 -10.60 -6.72
CA ARG A 257 1.44 -9.96 -7.93
C ARG A 257 2.92 -10.32 -8.14
N HIS A 258 3.22 -11.61 -8.32
CA HIS A 258 4.60 -12.11 -8.47
C HIS A 258 4.72 -13.21 -9.55
N ARG A 259 5.95 -13.67 -9.80
CA ARG A 259 6.31 -14.64 -10.86
C ARG A 259 7.22 -15.77 -10.38
N TYR A 260 7.95 -15.51 -9.30
CA TYR A 260 8.92 -16.40 -8.69
C TYR A 260 8.34 -16.94 -7.38
N GLU A 261 8.75 -18.15 -7.05
CA GLU A 261 8.27 -18.95 -5.92
C GLU A 261 9.48 -19.63 -5.26
N VAL A 262 9.36 -20.02 -3.99
CA VAL A 262 10.36 -20.90 -3.34
C VAL A 262 10.45 -22.21 -4.14
N ASN A 263 11.68 -22.67 -4.41
CA ASN A 263 11.91 -23.90 -5.15
C ASN A 263 11.38 -25.11 -4.35
N PRO A 264 10.42 -25.90 -4.87
CA PRO A 264 9.89 -27.07 -4.17
C PRO A 264 10.95 -28.05 -3.68
N ASP A 265 12.05 -28.20 -4.42
CA ASP A 265 13.10 -29.16 -4.13
C ASP A 265 13.90 -28.84 -2.86
N VAL A 266 13.89 -27.58 -2.39
CA VAL A 266 14.64 -27.15 -1.19
C VAL A 266 13.77 -26.99 0.07
N ILE A 267 12.43 -27.07 -0.06
CA ILE A 267 11.49 -26.81 1.03
C ILE A 267 11.80 -27.66 2.27
N GLY A 268 11.90 -28.98 2.10
CA GLY A 268 12.13 -29.90 3.22
C GLY A 268 13.41 -29.58 4.00
N ILE A 269 14.48 -29.20 3.29
CA ILE A 269 15.77 -28.88 3.89
C ILE A 269 15.72 -27.55 4.65
N LEU A 270 15.01 -26.55 4.13
CA LEU A 270 14.75 -25.29 4.84
C LEU A 270 13.90 -25.52 6.10
N GLU A 271 12.89 -26.39 6.03
CA GLU A 271 12.05 -26.75 7.18
C GLU A 271 12.82 -27.55 8.23
N GLU A 272 13.71 -28.46 7.84
CA GLU A 272 14.63 -29.18 8.73
C GLU A 272 15.61 -28.24 9.42
N ALA A 273 16.15 -27.25 8.70
CA ALA A 273 17.02 -26.21 9.24
C ALA A 273 16.30 -25.16 10.11
N GLY A 274 14.95 -25.17 10.13
CA GLY A 274 14.13 -24.42 11.08
C GLY A 274 13.20 -23.35 10.49
N LEU A 275 13.30 -23.04 9.20
CA LEU A 275 12.45 -22.07 8.51
C LEU A 275 11.14 -22.76 8.07
N LYS A 276 10.02 -22.49 8.74
CA LYS A 276 8.77 -23.24 8.53
C LYS A 276 7.85 -22.57 7.51
N PHE A 277 7.25 -23.35 6.61
CA PHE A 277 6.26 -22.83 5.65
C PHE A 277 4.84 -23.10 6.13
N VAL A 278 4.32 -22.17 6.94
CA VAL A 278 3.04 -22.31 7.65
C VAL A 278 1.80 -22.04 6.78
N GLY A 279 1.97 -21.55 5.55
CA GLY A 279 0.89 -21.31 4.60
C GLY A 279 1.26 -21.68 3.16
N LYS A 280 0.37 -22.38 2.45
CA LYS A 280 0.60 -22.89 1.09
C LYS A 280 -0.56 -22.59 0.15
N ASP A 281 -0.33 -22.66 -1.16
CA ASP A 281 -1.42 -22.59 -2.15
C ASP A 281 -2.35 -23.82 -2.08
N ASP A 282 -3.49 -23.73 -2.76
CA ASP A 282 -4.47 -24.80 -2.94
C ASP A 282 -3.89 -26.08 -3.56
N SER A 283 -2.82 -25.95 -4.37
CA SER A 283 -2.08 -27.10 -4.91
C SER A 283 -1.06 -27.71 -3.94
N GLY A 284 -0.79 -27.06 -2.80
CA GLY A 284 0.23 -27.45 -1.82
C GLY A 284 1.68 -27.28 -2.30
N ARG A 285 1.90 -26.74 -3.51
CA ARG A 285 3.23 -26.65 -4.15
C ARG A 285 3.91 -25.31 -3.94
N ARG A 286 3.14 -24.22 -3.78
CA ARG A 286 3.69 -22.89 -3.50
C ARG A 286 3.67 -22.63 -2.01
N MET A 287 4.79 -22.17 -1.49
CA MET A 287 4.89 -21.68 -0.13
C MET A 287 4.55 -20.19 -0.12
N GLU A 288 3.48 -19.82 0.59
CA GLU A 288 2.91 -18.46 0.55
C GLU A 288 3.19 -17.68 1.84
N ILE A 289 3.46 -18.39 2.96
CA ILE A 289 3.81 -17.82 4.26
C ILE A 289 4.96 -18.64 4.86
N LEU A 290 6.04 -17.96 5.26
CA LEU A 290 7.11 -18.52 6.10
C LEU A 290 7.12 -17.86 7.49
N GLU A 291 7.55 -18.63 8.48
CA GLU A 291 7.85 -18.17 9.84
C GLU A 291 9.16 -18.80 10.34
N LEU A 292 9.89 -18.10 11.21
CA LEU A 292 11.01 -18.67 11.97
C LEU A 292 10.59 -18.81 13.46
N PRO A 293 10.19 -20.01 13.94
CA PRO A 293 9.57 -20.17 15.25
C PRO A 293 10.43 -19.77 16.47
N SER A 294 11.76 -19.68 16.30
CA SER A 294 12.69 -19.30 17.37
C SER A 294 12.85 -17.78 17.53
N HIS A 295 12.11 -16.96 16.78
CA HIS A 295 12.25 -15.51 16.71
C HIS A 295 10.92 -14.82 17.06
N PRO A 296 10.92 -13.69 17.81
CA PRO A 296 9.69 -13.08 18.35
C PRO A 296 8.65 -12.71 17.29
N PHE A 297 9.11 -12.23 16.12
CA PHE A 297 8.27 -12.08 14.93
C PHE A 297 9.17 -12.06 13.69
N TYR A 298 9.21 -13.15 12.91
CA TYR A 298 9.93 -13.19 11.63
C TYR A 298 9.03 -13.85 10.60
N ILE A 299 8.31 -13.03 9.83
CA ILE A 299 7.28 -13.50 8.91
C ILE A 299 7.56 -13.01 7.51
N GLY A 300 7.52 -13.91 6.54
CA GLY A 300 7.61 -13.58 5.12
C GLY A 300 6.35 -14.06 4.41
N VAL A 301 5.72 -13.22 3.60
CA VAL A 301 4.55 -13.59 2.79
C VAL A 301 4.73 -13.23 1.32
N GLN A 302 4.29 -14.10 0.43
CA GLN A 302 4.32 -13.88 -1.03
C GLN A 302 3.21 -12.92 -1.51
N PHE A 303 2.08 -12.88 -0.81
CA PHE A 303 1.01 -11.93 -1.08
C PHE A 303 1.33 -10.51 -0.57
N HIS A 304 0.45 -9.57 -0.92
CA HIS A 304 0.48 -8.17 -0.56
C HIS A 304 -0.59 -7.85 0.51
N PRO A 305 -0.30 -8.07 1.81
CA PRO A 305 -1.24 -7.86 2.90
C PRO A 305 -1.71 -6.41 3.05
N GLU A 306 -0.99 -5.44 2.47
CA GLU A 306 -1.32 -4.02 2.54
C GLU A 306 -2.64 -3.68 1.82
N PHE A 307 -2.99 -4.39 0.75
CA PHE A 307 -4.18 -4.07 -0.06
C PHE A 307 -5.51 -4.39 0.64
N LYS A 308 -5.51 -5.24 1.67
CA LYS A 308 -6.69 -5.52 2.50
C LYS A 308 -6.74 -4.72 3.80
N SER A 309 -5.70 -3.95 4.13
CA SER A 309 -5.70 -3.04 5.28
C SER A 309 -6.77 -1.94 5.11
N ARG A 310 -7.54 -1.65 6.16
CA ARG A 310 -8.53 -0.56 6.21
C ARG A 310 -8.39 0.25 7.50
N PRO A 311 -8.78 1.53 7.52
CA PRO A 311 -8.96 2.24 8.78
C PRO A 311 -9.98 1.50 9.67
N GLY A 312 -9.69 1.34 10.95
CA GLY A 312 -10.49 0.53 11.89
C GLY A 312 -10.40 -1.00 11.72
N LYS A 313 -9.81 -1.50 10.63
CA LYS A 313 -9.52 -2.92 10.40
C LYS A 313 -8.14 -3.07 9.73
N PRO A 314 -7.05 -2.92 10.50
CA PRO A 314 -5.69 -3.03 9.95
C PRO A 314 -5.45 -4.43 9.38
N SER A 315 -4.47 -4.53 8.49
CA SER A 315 -4.00 -5.83 8.03
C SER A 315 -3.30 -6.58 9.18
N ALA A 316 -3.63 -7.85 9.35
CA ALA A 316 -3.23 -8.67 10.49
C ALA A 316 -1.70 -8.75 10.68
N LEU A 317 -0.96 -8.88 9.57
CA LEU A 317 0.51 -8.95 9.59
C LEU A 317 1.17 -7.61 9.93
N PHE A 318 0.59 -6.49 9.49
CA PHE A 318 1.06 -5.16 9.87
C PHE A 318 0.77 -4.88 11.36
N LEU A 319 -0.40 -5.30 11.86
CA LEU A 319 -0.74 -5.22 13.28
C LEU A 319 0.23 -6.07 14.12
N GLY A 320 0.47 -7.32 13.71
CA GLY A 320 1.42 -8.22 14.36
C GLY A 320 2.85 -7.67 14.42
N LEU A 321 3.34 -7.08 13.32
CA LEU A 321 4.66 -6.44 13.28
C LEU A 321 4.79 -5.31 14.31
N ILE A 322 3.79 -4.43 14.40
CA ILE A 322 3.82 -3.30 15.34
C ILE A 322 3.67 -3.78 16.79
N LEU A 323 2.80 -4.76 17.05
CA LEU A 323 2.67 -5.38 18.38
C LEU A 323 3.95 -6.10 18.80
N ALA A 324 4.68 -6.73 17.88
CA ALA A 324 5.98 -7.32 18.15
C ALA A 324 7.03 -6.23 18.47
N ALA A 325 7.04 -5.15 17.68
CA ALA A 325 7.94 -4.01 17.88
C ALA A 325 7.75 -3.30 19.24
N THR A 326 6.57 -3.42 19.85
CA THR A 326 6.26 -2.86 21.18
C THR A 326 6.21 -3.90 22.31
N GLY A 327 6.53 -5.17 22.04
CA GLY A 327 6.48 -6.25 23.06
C GLY A 327 5.06 -6.60 23.53
N GLN A 328 4.04 -6.28 22.75
CA GLN A 328 2.61 -6.47 23.06
C GLN A 328 1.97 -7.66 22.33
N LEU A 329 2.71 -8.33 21.43
CA LEU A 329 2.17 -9.42 20.59
C LEU A 329 1.58 -10.57 21.40
N GLU A 330 2.34 -11.14 22.35
CA GLU A 330 1.88 -12.28 23.17
C GLU A 330 0.58 -11.93 23.92
N THR A 331 0.59 -10.80 24.64
CA THR A 331 -0.59 -10.25 25.33
C THR A 331 -1.80 -10.07 24.40
N TYR A 332 -1.59 -9.63 23.15
CA TYR A 332 -2.66 -9.48 22.18
C TYR A 332 -3.24 -10.82 21.73
N LEU A 333 -2.40 -11.83 21.48
CA LEU A 333 -2.82 -13.17 21.09
C LEU A 333 -3.56 -13.88 22.25
N ASP A 334 -3.07 -13.74 23.48
CA ASP A 334 -3.68 -14.28 24.70
C ASP A 334 -5.04 -13.64 25.05
N GLN A 335 -5.29 -12.40 24.60
CA GLN A 335 -6.57 -11.72 24.75
C GLN A 335 -7.58 -12.02 23.65
N HIS A 336 -7.13 -12.58 22.51
CA HIS A 336 -7.99 -12.98 21.39
C HIS A 336 -7.96 -14.50 21.08
N PRO A 337 -8.00 -15.41 22.07
CA PRO A 337 -8.03 -16.84 21.83
C PRO A 337 -9.42 -17.23 21.33
N ASN A 338 -9.50 -17.64 20.05
CA ASN A 338 -10.69 -18.25 19.44
C ASN A 338 -12.02 -17.50 19.66
N THR A 339 -12.21 -16.36 18.96
CA THR A 339 -13.58 -16.03 18.55
C THR A 339 -13.95 -16.80 17.30
N THR A 340 -14.38 -18.05 17.47
CA THR A 340 -15.24 -18.75 16.50
C THR A 340 -16.59 -18.03 16.46
N ARG A 341 -16.63 -16.85 15.84
CA ARG A 341 -17.92 -16.22 15.50
C ARG A 341 -18.57 -17.08 14.45
N ASP A 342 -19.85 -17.41 14.67
CA ASP A 342 -20.63 -18.24 13.75
C ASP A 342 -20.44 -17.79 12.30
N ILE A 343 -20.12 -18.76 11.44
CA ILE A 343 -19.62 -18.55 10.07
C ILE A 343 -20.71 -18.03 9.11
N ASN A 344 -21.84 -17.59 9.64
CA ASN A 344 -23.06 -17.24 8.89
C ASN A 344 -23.25 -15.74 8.62
N GLU A 345 -22.44 -14.83 9.19
CA GLU A 345 -22.58 -13.37 8.96
C GLU A 345 -21.43 -12.69 8.19
N VAL A 346 -20.37 -13.42 7.81
CA VAL A 346 -19.15 -12.80 7.21
C VAL A 346 -18.90 -13.20 5.74
N HIS A 347 -19.74 -14.05 5.13
CA HIS A 347 -19.54 -14.57 3.77
C HIS A 347 -20.43 -13.94 2.67
N GLY A 348 -20.87 -12.69 2.88
CA GLY A 348 -21.52 -11.85 1.86
C GLY A 348 -20.53 -11.25 0.84
N GLY A 349 -19.72 -12.09 0.17
CA GLY A 349 -18.60 -11.64 -0.68
C GLY A 349 -18.13 -12.63 -1.73
N GLY A 350 -18.99 -13.57 -2.17
CA GLY A 350 -18.66 -14.53 -3.21
C GLY A 350 -18.49 -13.87 -4.58
N CYS A 351 -17.39 -14.18 -5.27
CA CYS A 351 -17.21 -13.85 -6.68
C CYS A 351 -17.95 -14.88 -7.54
N SER A 352 -19.25 -14.68 -7.76
CA SER A 352 -20.07 -15.54 -8.62
C SER A 352 -20.26 -14.93 -10.00
N THR A 353 -19.82 -15.66 -11.04
CA THR A 353 -20.21 -15.43 -12.43
C THR A 353 -21.72 -15.63 -12.58
N VAL A 354 -22.46 -14.56 -12.88
CA VAL A 354 -23.91 -14.60 -13.09
C VAL A 354 -24.22 -14.86 -14.56
N GLN A 355 -24.93 -15.95 -14.84
CA GLN A 355 -25.76 -16.09 -16.05
C GLN A 355 -27.15 -15.51 -15.73
N PHE A 356 -27.76 -14.83 -16.70
CA PHE A 356 -29.08 -14.19 -16.53
C PHE A 356 -30.20 -15.13 -16.99
N GLU A 357 -31.22 -15.30 -16.15
CA GLU A 357 -32.57 -15.70 -16.56
C GLU A 357 -33.59 -14.79 -15.83
N ASP A 358 -34.68 -14.44 -16.51
CA ASP A 358 -35.62 -13.39 -16.09
C ASP A 358 -36.72 -13.87 -15.12
N GLY A 359 -37.16 -12.99 -14.22
CA GLY A 359 -38.33 -13.22 -13.35
C GLY A 359 -38.67 -11.99 -12.49
N GLU A 360 -39.88 -11.45 -12.63
CA GLU A 360 -40.28 -10.14 -12.08
C GLU A 360 -40.77 -10.13 -10.61
N ASN A 361 -40.72 -8.92 -10.03
CA ASN A 361 -41.53 -8.35 -8.92
C ASN A 361 -41.17 -8.68 -7.45
N GLY A 362 -40.90 -7.63 -6.65
CA GLY A 362 -40.90 -7.75 -5.17
C GLY A 362 -40.19 -6.71 -4.27
N SER A 363 -40.09 -5.42 -4.65
CA SER A 363 -39.85 -4.26 -3.74
C SER A 363 -39.02 -4.44 -2.44
N LEU A 364 -37.69 -4.27 -2.47
CA LEU A 364 -36.89 -3.86 -1.28
C LEU A 364 -35.43 -3.40 -1.56
N ILE A 365 -35.04 -3.19 -2.83
CA ILE A 365 -33.62 -3.06 -3.24
C ILE A 365 -33.21 -1.61 -3.60
N GLU A 366 -34.17 -0.73 -3.90
CA GLU A 366 -33.92 0.60 -4.47
C GLU A 366 -33.29 1.63 -3.51
N GLY A 367 -33.22 1.34 -2.21
CA GLY A 367 -32.57 2.21 -1.21
C GLY A 367 -31.04 2.03 -1.08
N GLN A 368 -30.47 0.92 -1.57
CA GLN A 368 -29.05 0.59 -1.31
C GLN A 368 -28.06 0.91 -2.44
N LEU A 369 -28.52 1.11 -3.69
CA LEU A 369 -27.62 1.41 -4.80
C LEU A 369 -27.14 2.87 -4.79
N THR A 370 -27.98 3.81 -4.35
CA THR A 370 -27.72 5.25 -4.44
C THR A 370 -26.62 5.73 -3.47
N LEU A 371 -26.55 5.15 -2.27
CA LEU A 371 -25.52 5.48 -1.27
C LEU A 371 -24.11 5.09 -1.74
N LYS A 372 -23.99 4.02 -2.55
CA LYS A 372 -22.71 3.53 -3.10
C LYS A 372 -22.15 4.47 -4.17
N VAL A 373 -22.99 5.20 -4.90
CA VAL A 373 -22.54 6.18 -5.93
C VAL A 373 -21.90 7.41 -5.27
N ILE A 374 -22.45 7.90 -4.15
CA ILE A 374 -21.85 9.00 -3.36
C ILE A 374 -20.49 8.56 -2.77
N LEU A 375 -20.38 7.32 -2.29
CA LEU A 375 -19.12 6.73 -1.82
C LEU A 375 -18.06 6.63 -2.94
N ILE A 376 -18.46 6.41 -4.19
CA ILE A 376 -17.56 6.39 -5.36
C ILE A 376 -17.11 7.82 -5.74
N ILE A 377 -17.97 8.82 -5.62
CA ILE A 377 -17.62 10.23 -5.90
C ILE A 377 -16.58 10.75 -4.89
N ILE A 378 -16.74 10.43 -3.60
CA ILE A 378 -15.72 10.71 -2.58
C ILE A 378 -14.40 9.98 -2.90
N ALA A 379 -14.48 8.73 -3.36
CA ALA A 379 -13.29 7.98 -3.79
C ALA A 379 -12.58 8.60 -5.01
N MET A 380 -13.32 9.22 -5.95
CA MET A 380 -12.74 9.93 -7.10
C MET A 380 -12.07 11.25 -6.70
N MET A 381 -12.66 12.03 -5.79
CA MET A 381 -12.03 13.25 -5.24
C MET A 381 -10.71 12.94 -4.48
N MET A 382 -10.60 11.79 -3.82
CA MET A 382 -9.37 11.34 -3.15
C MET A 382 -8.29 10.77 -4.10
N MET A 383 -8.59 10.59 -5.40
CA MET A 383 -7.62 10.10 -6.39
C MET A 383 -7.07 11.22 -7.30
N THR A 384 -7.83 12.28 -7.56
CA THR A 384 -7.39 13.38 -8.43
C THR A 384 -6.41 14.35 -7.78
N SER A 385 -6.51 14.59 -6.46
CA SER A 385 -5.52 15.41 -5.72
C SER A 385 -4.09 14.83 -5.83
N LYS A 386 -3.93 13.50 -5.78
CA LYS A 386 -2.64 12.79 -5.94
C LYS A 386 -1.99 12.93 -7.32
N ALA A 387 -2.69 13.48 -8.31
CA ALA A 387 -2.17 13.64 -9.67
C ALA A 387 -1.59 15.04 -9.95
N LEU A 388 -1.91 16.06 -9.13
CA LEU A 388 -1.67 17.47 -9.49
C LEU A 388 -0.44 18.12 -8.84
N GLU A 389 0.12 17.56 -7.78
CA GLU A 389 1.39 18.05 -7.20
C GLU A 389 2.63 17.65 -8.01
N LYS A 390 2.53 16.66 -8.91
CA LYS A 390 3.63 16.26 -9.82
C LYS A 390 3.91 17.22 -10.99
N VAL A 391 3.40 18.44 -10.93
CA VAL A 391 3.53 19.45 -12.01
C VAL A 391 4.02 20.81 -11.46
N GLY A 392 4.89 20.77 -10.45
CA GLY A 392 5.69 21.90 -9.99
C GLY A 392 7.18 21.51 -9.99
N ASP A 393 7.91 22.01 -10.98
CA ASP A 393 9.38 21.97 -11.11
C ASP A 393 10.10 20.61 -11.04
N ASN A 394 10.38 20.01 -12.22
CA ASN A 394 11.76 19.88 -12.74
C ASN A 394 11.78 19.34 -14.20
N PRO A 395 12.33 20.06 -15.20
CA PRO A 395 12.40 19.58 -16.58
C PRO A 395 13.73 18.87 -16.88
N GLN A 396 13.81 17.56 -16.63
CA GLN A 396 14.89 16.71 -17.17
C GLN A 396 14.45 15.25 -17.33
N PHE A 397 14.99 14.58 -18.35
CA PHE A 397 14.75 13.18 -18.75
C PHE A 397 13.38 12.83 -19.38
N HIS A 398 13.25 13.21 -20.65
CA HIS A 398 12.58 12.36 -21.64
C HIS A 398 13.61 11.90 -22.69
N HIS A 399 13.53 10.61 -23.06
CA HIS A 399 14.35 9.88 -24.04
C HIS A 399 15.84 9.68 -23.71
N GLU A 400 16.19 8.44 -23.38
CA GLU A 400 17.29 7.76 -24.09
C GLU A 400 17.08 6.23 -24.10
N ALA A 401 16.54 5.75 -25.22
CA ALA A 401 16.65 4.39 -25.72
C ALA A 401 16.53 4.47 -27.25
N SER A 402 17.35 3.69 -27.97
CA SER A 402 17.54 3.63 -29.43
C SER A 402 18.24 4.82 -30.13
N SER A 403 19.55 4.64 -30.37
CA SER A 403 20.27 4.75 -31.65
C SER A 403 20.28 6.04 -32.52
N GLU A 404 21.51 6.49 -32.76
CA GLU A 404 22.09 6.98 -34.04
C GLU A 404 21.86 8.44 -34.53
N ASP A 405 23.02 9.06 -34.80
CA ASP A 405 23.37 10.00 -35.87
C ASP A 405 23.03 11.51 -35.88
N THR A 406 24.12 12.28 -35.69
CA THR A 406 24.55 13.48 -36.45
C THR A 406 24.03 14.88 -36.10
N ALA A 407 25.00 15.79 -36.03
CA ALA A 407 24.88 17.20 -35.65
C ALA A 407 24.22 18.10 -36.71
N PHE A 408 23.67 19.25 -36.29
CA PHE A 408 24.08 20.58 -36.79
C PHE A 408 23.62 21.70 -35.82
N SER A 409 23.92 22.97 -36.14
CA SER A 409 24.17 24.03 -35.16
C SER A 409 23.35 25.33 -35.32
N CYS A 410 23.57 26.24 -34.37
CA CYS A 410 23.41 27.72 -34.41
C CYS A 410 22.18 28.39 -33.72
N PRO A 411 22.36 29.60 -33.14
CA PRO A 411 21.46 30.15 -32.10
C PRO A 411 20.85 31.53 -32.43
N ARG A 412 20.07 32.14 -31.50
CA ARG A 412 19.93 33.61 -31.36
C ARG A 412 19.37 34.09 -30.01
N GLN A 413 19.75 35.32 -29.67
CA GLN A 413 19.46 36.12 -28.45
C GLN A 413 18.25 37.07 -28.74
N CYS A 414 17.58 37.85 -27.87
CA CYS A 414 17.57 38.19 -26.42
C CYS A 414 16.30 39.10 -26.17
N PRO A 415 16.13 39.93 -25.10
CA PRO A 415 16.43 39.84 -23.66
C PRO A 415 15.27 40.32 -22.71
N THR A 416 15.50 40.27 -21.38
CA THR A 416 14.98 41.16 -20.29
C THR A 416 13.47 41.38 -20.03
N GLN A 417 13.01 41.03 -18.81
CA GLN A 417 12.83 41.98 -17.67
C GLN A 417 12.48 41.25 -16.35
N GLN A 418 12.76 41.89 -15.19
CA GLN A 418 12.51 41.35 -13.85
C GLN A 418 11.23 41.96 -13.21
N LEU A 419 10.42 41.11 -12.56
CA LEU A 419 9.68 41.19 -11.27
C LEU A 419 9.37 42.58 -10.60
N PRO A 420 8.40 42.69 -9.65
CA PRO A 420 7.67 41.62 -8.94
C PRO A 420 6.13 41.81 -8.77
N CYS A 421 5.42 40.73 -8.43
CA CYS A 421 4.37 40.79 -7.39
C CYS A 421 4.07 39.39 -6.84
N SER A 422 4.13 39.21 -5.52
CA SER A 422 3.85 37.93 -4.87
C SER A 422 2.36 37.78 -4.56
N THR A 423 1.66 36.98 -5.37
CA THR A 423 0.38 36.38 -5.00
C THR A 423 0.50 34.87 -5.11
N THR A 424 0.27 34.16 -4.00
CA THR A 424 0.23 32.69 -3.99
C THR A 424 -0.91 32.25 -4.92
N PRO A 425 -0.65 31.43 -5.95
CA PRO A 425 -1.68 31.09 -6.92
C PRO A 425 -2.73 30.16 -6.29
N ILE A 426 -3.95 30.67 -6.10
CA ILE A 426 -5.11 29.85 -5.73
C ILE A 426 -5.33 28.82 -6.84
N ARG A 427 -5.23 27.53 -6.51
CA ARG A 427 -5.33 26.45 -7.48
C ARG A 427 -6.78 25.94 -7.52
N MET A 428 -7.59 26.56 -8.37
CA MET A 428 -8.95 26.08 -8.64
C MET A 428 -8.91 24.81 -9.49
N MET A 429 -9.53 23.75 -8.98
CA MET A 429 -9.80 22.52 -9.73
C MET A 429 -11.30 22.43 -10.02
N MET A 430 -11.66 22.56 -11.29
CA MET A 430 -13.02 22.30 -11.77
C MET A 430 -13.21 20.78 -11.89
N MET A 431 -14.23 20.22 -11.23
CA MET A 431 -14.56 18.81 -11.33
C MET A 431 -16.00 18.65 -11.83
N THR A 432 -16.14 18.27 -13.09
CA THR A 432 -17.42 17.89 -13.70
C THR A 432 -17.67 16.41 -13.46
N ILE A 433 -18.82 16.08 -12.85
CA ILE A 433 -19.26 14.69 -12.66
C ILE A 433 -20.52 14.49 -13.50
N THR A 434 -20.34 13.89 -14.69
CA THR A 434 -21.46 13.59 -15.60
C THR A 434 -22.08 12.24 -15.22
N ILE A 435 -23.37 12.25 -14.84
CA ILE A 435 -24.13 11.04 -14.47
C ILE A 435 -25.28 10.89 -15.47
N ASN A 436 -25.02 10.08 -16.51
CA ASN A 436 -25.81 9.96 -17.73
C ASN A 436 -25.92 11.27 -18.54
N SER A 437 -26.36 11.14 -19.80
CA SER A 437 -26.24 12.14 -20.88
C SER A 437 -26.98 13.48 -20.69
N PHE A 438 -27.53 13.75 -19.51
CA PHE A 438 -28.38 14.90 -19.20
C PHE A 438 -28.12 15.52 -17.82
N LEU A 439 -27.12 15.05 -17.06
CA LEU A 439 -26.82 15.58 -15.72
C LEU A 439 -25.31 15.85 -15.56
N ASP A 440 -24.91 17.09 -15.79
CA ASP A 440 -23.57 17.59 -15.48
C ASP A 440 -23.55 18.25 -14.10
N ILE A 441 -22.93 17.58 -13.13
CA ILE A 441 -22.72 18.14 -11.79
C ILE A 441 -21.42 18.95 -11.82
N PHE A 442 -21.55 20.27 -11.75
CA PHE A 442 -20.42 21.20 -11.58
C PHE A 442 -20.15 21.46 -10.10
N ILE A 443 -19.03 20.94 -9.60
CA ILE A 443 -18.45 21.28 -8.30
C ILE A 443 -17.07 21.90 -8.55
N ILE A 444 -16.84 23.10 -8.00
CA ILE A 444 -15.49 23.68 -7.96
C ILE A 444 -14.86 23.37 -6.62
N ILE A 445 -13.69 22.74 -6.68
CA ILE A 445 -12.81 22.57 -5.52
C ILE A 445 -11.77 23.70 -5.61
N SER A 446 -11.88 24.69 -4.74
CA SER A 446 -10.81 25.66 -4.53
C SER A 446 -9.84 25.07 -3.52
N ILE A 447 -8.64 24.69 -3.97
CA ILE A 447 -7.57 24.28 -3.06
C ILE A 447 -6.87 25.55 -2.57
N VAL A 448 -6.84 25.73 -1.25
CA VAL A 448 -6.22 26.88 -0.58
C VAL A 448 -5.11 26.39 0.33
N ASN A 449 -3.88 26.45 -0.17
CA ASN A 449 -2.68 26.28 0.64
C ASN A 449 -2.52 27.52 1.52
N ASN A 450 -2.27 27.33 2.82
CA ASN A 450 -1.96 28.40 3.78
C ASN A 450 -0.47 28.75 3.80
#